data_AF-E1ZTM1-F1
#
_entry.id   AF-E1ZTM1-F1
#
_cell.length_a   1.000
_cell.length_b   1.000
_cell.length_c   1.000
_cell.angle_alpha   90.00
_cell.angle_beta   90.00
_cell.angle_gamma   90.00
#
_symmetry.space_group_name_H-M   'P 1'
#
loop_
_entity.id
_entity.type
_entity.pdbx_description
1 polymer ?
#
loop_
_entity_poly.entity_id
_entity_poly.type
_entity_poly.pdbx_seq_one_letter_code
_entity_poly.pdbx_strand_id
1 'polypeptide(L)'
;VDLIALDLSRRLPYRFKPSFIRAALARGVHFEICFAPALREVGLRRQLFANALALCRETRGRGIVVSSGARSYTELRGPLDVANLATLFGLTQQQALAAVTSAPAAVVQRSVARRAYRGTLT
;
A
#
# COMPACT_ATOMS: atom_id res chain seq x y z
N VAL A 1 -14.55 -5.53 0.15
CA VAL A 1 -13.46 -4.55 -0.06
C VAL A 1 -12.17 -5.23 0.33
N ASP A 2 -11.19 -5.25 -0.57
CA ASP A 2 -9.95 -6.04 -0.40
C ASP A 2 -8.71 -5.13 -0.30
N LEU A 3 -8.77 -3.93 -0.89
CA LEU A 3 -7.74 -2.89 -0.87
C LEU A 3 -8.38 -1.52 -0.54
N ILE A 4 -7.72 -0.71 0.28
CA ILE A 4 -8.07 0.68 0.57
C ILE A 4 -6.99 1.58 -0.03
N ALA A 5 -7.37 2.32 -1.06
CA ALA A 5 -6.52 3.34 -1.69
C ALA A 5 -6.65 4.67 -0.94
N LEU A 6 -5.52 5.27 -0.59
CA LEU A 6 -5.45 6.57 0.09
C LEU A 6 -4.61 7.53 -0.73
N ASP A 7 -5.10 8.76 -0.92
CA ASP A 7 -4.26 9.83 -1.45
C ASP A 7 -3.34 10.34 -0.33
N LEU A 8 -2.18 9.71 -0.20
CA LEU A 8 -1.17 10.09 0.78
C LEU A 8 -0.40 11.36 0.37
N SER A 9 -0.54 11.83 -0.87
CA SER A 9 0.21 13.01 -1.37
C SER A 9 -0.33 14.34 -0.84
N ARG A 10 -1.49 14.33 -0.18
CA ARG A 10 -2.14 15.50 0.42
C ARG A 10 -2.29 15.38 1.93
N ARG A 11 -2.53 16.49 2.60
CA ARG A 11 -2.85 16.50 4.03
C ARG A 11 -4.17 15.77 4.25
N LEU A 12 -4.13 14.68 5.03
CA LEU A 12 -5.32 13.93 5.38
C LEU A 12 -6.15 14.70 6.41
N PRO A 13 -7.49 14.76 6.28
CA PRO A 13 -8.36 15.42 7.25
C PRO A 13 -8.57 14.60 8.53
N TYR A 14 -7.89 13.45 8.66
CA TYR A 14 -7.98 12.54 9.78
C TYR A 14 -6.61 11.94 10.10
N ARG A 15 -6.50 11.35 11.29
CA ARG A 15 -5.36 10.53 11.70
C ARG A 15 -5.69 9.05 11.56
N PHE A 16 -4.68 8.24 11.31
CA PHE A 16 -4.82 6.78 11.35
C PHE A 16 -5.10 6.33 12.79
N LYS A 17 -6.32 5.86 13.05
CA LYS A 17 -6.69 5.32 14.37
C LYS A 17 -6.29 3.84 14.45
N PRO A 18 -5.48 3.42 15.44
CA PRO A 18 -5.00 2.04 15.53
C PRO A 18 -6.12 0.98 15.61
N SER A 19 -7.28 1.32 16.17
CA SER A 19 -8.44 0.41 16.24
C SER A 19 -8.98 0.08 14.84
N PHE A 20 -9.16 1.08 13.98
CA PHE A 20 -9.68 0.88 12.63
C PHE A 20 -8.66 0.18 11.72
N ILE A 21 -7.38 0.54 11.81
CA ILE A 21 -6.32 -0.13 11.05
C ILE A 21 -6.24 -1.62 11.43
N ARG A 22 -6.23 -1.94 12.73
CA ARG A 22 -6.23 -3.34 13.19
C ARG A 22 -7.46 -4.11 12.74
N ALA A 23 -8.65 -3.51 12.82
CA ALA A 23 -9.88 -4.14 12.36
C ALA A 23 -9.86 -4.43 10.85
N ALA A 24 -9.33 -3.50 10.03
CA ALA A 24 -9.19 -3.70 8.59
C ALA A 24 -8.20 -4.84 8.28
N LEU A 25 -7.03 -4.84 8.93
CA LEU A 25 -6.03 -5.89 8.78
C LEU A 25 -6.54 -7.27 9.24
N ALA A 26 -7.26 -7.34 10.36
CA ALA A 26 -7.87 -8.58 10.85
C ALA A 26 -8.90 -9.15 9.88
N ARG A 27 -9.57 -8.27 9.12
CA ARG A 27 -10.45 -8.65 8.02
C ARG A 27 -9.68 -8.98 6.73
N GLY A 28 -8.35 -8.95 6.70
CA GLY A 28 -7.51 -9.22 5.52
C GLY A 28 -7.46 -8.08 4.48
N VAL A 29 -7.90 -6.87 4.85
CA VAL A 29 -7.88 -5.70 3.94
C VAL A 29 -6.48 -5.12 3.89
N HIS A 30 -6.02 -4.76 2.70
CA HIS A 30 -4.73 -4.13 2.49
C HIS A 30 -4.87 -2.62 2.27
N PHE A 31 -3.78 -1.88 2.46
CA PHE A 31 -3.70 -0.45 2.18
C PHE A 31 -2.69 -0.19 1.06
N GLU A 32 -3.06 0.68 0.13
CA GLU A 32 -2.21 1.07 -0.99
C GLU A 32 -1.36 2.29 -0.66
N ILE A 33 -0.08 2.25 -1.05
CA ILE A 33 0.81 3.40 -1.15
C ILE A 33 1.19 3.60 -2.62
N CYS A 34 0.64 4.64 -3.24
CA CYS A 34 0.97 5.02 -4.62
C CYS A 34 2.19 5.96 -4.63
N PHE A 35 3.31 5.56 -5.23
CA PHE A 35 4.57 6.32 -5.12
C PHE A 35 4.77 7.43 -6.16
N ALA A 36 4.14 7.40 -7.34
CA ALA A 36 4.41 8.40 -8.40
C ALA A 36 4.26 9.87 -7.98
N PRO A 37 3.31 10.27 -7.09
CA PRO A 37 3.25 11.66 -6.63
C PRO A 37 4.56 12.16 -5.99
N ALA A 38 5.36 11.28 -5.36
CA ALA A 38 6.66 11.65 -4.82
C ALA A 38 7.71 11.95 -5.89
N LEU A 39 7.54 11.44 -7.11
CA LEU A 39 8.43 11.70 -8.25
C LEU A 39 8.13 13.04 -8.93
N ARG A 40 6.87 13.49 -8.86
CA ARG A 40 6.38 14.67 -9.60
C ARG A 40 6.77 15.98 -8.94
N GLU A 41 6.53 16.12 -7.63
CA GLU A 41 6.69 17.39 -6.92
C GLU A 41 7.23 17.19 -5.50
N VAL A 42 8.08 18.11 -5.05
CA VAL A 42 8.69 18.07 -3.71
C VAL A 42 7.65 18.22 -2.60
N GLY A 43 6.63 19.06 -2.80
CA GLY A 43 5.54 19.25 -1.84
C GLY A 43 4.75 17.96 -1.61
N LEU A 44 4.36 17.29 -2.70
CA LEU A 44 3.67 16.00 -2.69
C LEU A 44 4.54 14.91 -2.05
N ARG A 45 5.85 14.89 -2.37
CA ARG A 45 6.81 13.96 -1.76
C ARG A 45 6.83 14.07 -0.26
N ARG A 46 6.99 15.27 0.29
CA ARG A 46 7.05 15.48 1.75
C ARG A 46 5.79 14.94 2.45
N GLN A 47 4.62 15.24 1.88
CA GLN A 47 3.35 14.84 2.46
C GLN A 47 3.09 13.33 2.34
N LEU A 48 3.44 12.74 1.18
CA LEU A 48 3.38 11.31 0.94
C LEU A 48 4.24 10.55 1.94
N PHE A 49 5.50 10.94 2.12
CA PHE A 49 6.39 10.27 3.07
C PHE A 49 5.89 10.38 4.50
N ALA A 50 5.42 11.56 4.94
CA ALA A 50 4.88 11.74 6.28
C ALA A 50 3.64 10.85 6.54
N ASN A 51 2.71 10.80 5.58
CA ASN A 51 1.51 9.98 5.69
C ASN A 51 1.82 8.48 5.57
N ALA A 52 2.73 8.09 4.67
CA ALA A 52 3.16 6.70 4.49
C ALA A 52 3.85 6.17 5.75
N LEU A 53 4.76 6.94 6.36
CA LEU A 53 5.39 6.59 7.64
C LEU A 53 4.35 6.39 8.76
N ALA A 54 3.37 7.31 8.85
CA ALA A 54 2.29 7.17 9.82
C ALA A 54 1.46 5.91 9.58
N LEU A 55 1.12 5.61 8.33
CA LEU A 55 0.39 4.40 7.97
C LEU A 55 1.18 3.13 8.30
N CYS A 56 2.44 3.04 7.85
CA CYS A 56 3.33 1.91 8.10
C CYS A 56 3.53 1.66 9.60
N ARG A 57 3.62 2.73 10.40
CA ARG A 57 3.69 2.63 11.86
C ARG A 57 2.42 2.00 12.45
N GLU A 58 1.23 2.47 12.05
CA GLU A 58 -0.03 1.94 12.57
C GLU A 58 -0.33 0.51 12.08
N THR A 59 0.09 0.16 10.86
CA THR A 59 -0.05 -1.21 10.32
C THR A 59 1.03 -2.17 10.83
N ARG A 60 2.13 -1.62 11.40
CA ARG A 60 3.38 -2.34 11.69
C ARG A 60 3.96 -3.00 10.43
N GLY A 61 3.83 -2.33 9.29
CA GLY A 61 4.27 -2.80 7.98
C GLY A 61 3.47 -3.98 7.38
N ARG A 62 2.33 -4.35 7.98
CA ARG A 62 1.48 -5.44 7.48
C ARG A 62 0.42 -4.91 6.52
N GLY A 63 0.06 -5.73 5.53
CA GLY A 63 -1.04 -5.44 4.62
C GLY A 63 -0.80 -4.17 3.79
N ILE A 64 0.45 -3.88 3.42
CA ILE A 64 0.81 -2.77 2.54
C ILE A 64 0.97 -3.30 1.12
N VAL A 65 0.42 -2.59 0.15
CA VAL A 65 0.67 -2.79 -1.28
C VAL A 65 1.27 -1.50 -1.83
N VAL A 66 2.38 -1.60 -2.56
CA VAL A 66 2.99 -0.43 -3.22
C VAL A 66 2.67 -0.47 -4.71
N SER A 67 2.17 0.63 -5.23
CA SER A 67 1.79 0.79 -6.64
C SER A 67 2.40 2.05 -7.23
N SER A 68 2.50 2.11 -8.56
CA SER A 68 3.07 3.27 -9.24
C SER A 68 2.08 4.42 -9.36
N GLY A 69 0.83 4.16 -9.78
CA GLY A 69 -0.11 5.22 -10.19
C GLY A 69 0.48 6.14 -11.27
N ALA A 70 1.34 5.56 -12.11
CA ALA A 70 2.08 6.26 -13.14
C ALA A 70 1.15 6.84 -14.21
N ARG A 71 1.43 8.08 -14.62
CA ARG A 71 0.77 8.77 -15.74
C ARG A 71 1.63 8.76 -17.01
N SER A 72 2.93 8.46 -16.88
CA SER A 72 3.90 8.35 -17.96
C SER A 72 4.88 7.21 -17.69
N TYR A 73 5.55 6.74 -18.74
CA TYR A 73 6.56 5.69 -18.64
C TYR A 73 7.74 6.07 -17.72
N THR A 74 8.05 7.37 -17.61
CA THR A 74 9.13 7.92 -16.77
C THR A 74 8.88 7.75 -15.27
N GLU A 75 7.65 7.43 -14.86
CA GLU A 75 7.27 7.22 -13.46
C GLU A 75 7.29 5.74 -13.05
N LEU A 76 7.51 4.83 -14.00
CA LEU A 76 7.65 3.39 -13.72
C LEU A 76 9.02 3.08 -13.13
N ARG A 77 9.08 2.08 -12.26
CA ARG A 77 10.31 1.60 -11.62
C ARG A 77 10.29 0.07 -11.61
N GLY A 78 11.47 -0.55 -11.64
CA GLY A 78 11.57 -2.00 -11.50
C GLY A 78 11.06 -2.47 -10.14
N PRO A 79 10.57 -3.71 -10.00
CA PRO A 79 9.97 -4.19 -8.74
C PRO A 79 10.93 -4.10 -7.54
N LEU A 80 12.24 -4.32 -7.76
CA LEU A 80 13.26 -4.18 -6.72
C LEU A 80 13.50 -2.71 -6.34
N ASP A 81 13.46 -1.79 -7.29
CA ASP A 81 13.55 -0.35 -7.01
C ASP A 81 12.34 0.14 -6.22
N VAL A 82 11.14 -0.38 -6.54
CA VAL A 82 9.92 -0.12 -5.78
C VAL A 82 10.03 -0.66 -4.36
N ALA A 83 10.57 -1.86 -4.18
CA ALA A 83 10.83 -2.42 -2.85
C ALA A 83 11.84 -1.55 -2.07
N ASN A 84 12.95 -1.14 -2.71
CA ASN A 84 13.92 -0.24 -2.08
C ASN A 84 13.28 1.08 -1.66
N LEU A 85 12.46 1.70 -2.52
CA LEU A 85 11.69 2.90 -2.18
C LEU A 85 10.77 2.64 -0.98
N ALA A 86 10.10 1.50 -0.94
CA ALA A 86 9.19 1.16 0.15
C ALA A 86 9.88 1.06 1.52
N THR A 87 11.18 0.74 1.57
CA THR A 87 11.95 0.79 2.82
C THR A 87 12.03 2.20 3.40
N LEU A 88 12.03 3.24 2.54
CA LEU A 88 12.03 4.64 2.97
C LEU A 88 10.71 5.06 3.63
N PHE A 89 9.63 4.27 3.46
CA PHE A 89 8.36 4.46 4.17
C PHE A 89 8.34 3.79 5.55
N GLY A 90 9.47 3.27 6.03
CA GLY A 90 9.59 2.62 7.34
C GLY A 90 9.24 1.12 7.32
N LEU A 91 9.26 0.49 6.14
CA LEU A 91 9.15 -0.96 6.01
C LEU A 91 10.53 -1.61 6.17
N THR A 92 10.57 -2.81 6.75
CA THR A 92 11.76 -3.67 6.65
C THR A 92 11.92 -4.18 5.22
N GLN A 93 13.12 -4.65 4.85
CA GLN A 93 13.37 -5.21 3.52
C GLN A 93 12.39 -6.35 3.18
N GLN A 94 12.12 -7.24 4.14
CA GLN A 94 11.15 -8.33 3.96
C GLN A 94 9.73 -7.81 3.72
N GLN A 95 9.30 -6.78 4.48
CA GLN A 95 7.98 -6.17 4.31
C GLN A 95 7.87 -5.44 2.98
N ALA A 96 8.92 -4.74 2.56
CA ALA A 96 8.99 -4.05 1.29
C ALA A 96 8.89 -5.00 0.10
N LEU A 97 9.60 -6.14 0.15
CA LEU A 97 9.48 -7.19 -0.87
C LEU A 97 8.06 -7.79 -0.89
N ALA A 98 7.49 -8.07 0.28
CA ALA A 98 6.12 -8.57 0.37
C ALA A 98 5.10 -7.58 -0.21
N ALA A 99 5.31 -6.28 -0.02
CA ALA A 99 4.42 -5.22 -0.52
C ALA A 99 4.35 -5.12 -2.04
N VAL A 100 5.35 -5.65 -2.75
CA VAL A 100 5.42 -5.70 -4.22
C VAL A 100 5.09 -7.09 -4.77
N THR A 101 5.11 -8.14 -3.94
CA THR A 101 4.97 -9.55 -4.37
C THR A 101 3.72 -10.21 -3.75
N SER A 102 3.83 -10.70 -2.52
CA SER A 102 2.80 -11.53 -1.88
C SER A 102 1.55 -10.75 -1.47
N ALA A 103 1.69 -9.50 -1.03
CA ALA A 103 0.57 -8.65 -0.64
C ALA A 103 -0.39 -8.35 -1.81
N PRO A 104 0.06 -7.85 -2.98
CA PRO A 104 -0.83 -7.66 -4.12
C PRO A 104 -1.43 -8.98 -4.63
N ALA A 105 -0.67 -10.09 -4.60
CA ALA A 105 -1.20 -11.42 -4.95
C ALA A 105 -2.35 -11.84 -4.02
N ALA A 106 -2.20 -11.64 -2.70
CA ALA A 106 -3.24 -11.94 -1.71
C ALA A 106 -4.49 -11.09 -1.91
N VAL A 107 -4.36 -9.81 -2.28
CA VAL A 107 -5.48 -8.93 -2.62
C VAL A 107 -6.25 -9.47 -3.83
N VAL A 108 -5.54 -9.88 -4.89
CA VAL A 108 -6.16 -10.42 -6.11
C VAL A 108 -6.87 -11.75 -5.81
N GLN A 109 -6.20 -12.70 -5.14
CA GLN A 109 -6.79 -13.99 -4.76
C GLN A 109 -8.06 -13.80 -3.95
N ARG A 110 -8.04 -12.89 -2.97
CA ARG A 110 -9.21 -12.59 -2.16
C ARG A 110 -10.34 -11.98 -2.97
N SER A 111 -10.03 -11.05 -3.87
CA SER A 111 -11.01 -10.44 -4.77
C SER A 111 -11.69 -11.50 -5.64
N VAL A 112 -10.92 -12.46 -6.17
CA VAL A 112 -11.45 -13.60 -6.93
C VAL A 112 -12.34 -14.48 -6.04
N ALA A 113 -11.88 -14.89 -4.86
CA ALA A 113 -12.66 -15.74 -3.94
C ALA A 113 -13.96 -15.06 -3.46
N ARG A 114 -13.97 -13.73 -3.34
CA ARG A 114 -15.18 -12.96 -3.00
C ARG A 114 -16.18 -12.89 -4.16
N ARG A 115 -15.70 -12.93 -5.41
CA ARG A 115 -16.53 -12.90 -6.63
C ARG A 115 -17.01 -14.29 -7.05
N ALA A 116 -16.22 -15.33 -6.75
CA ALA A 116 -16.66 -16.70 -6.87
C ALA A 116 -17.79 -16.96 -5.87
N TYR A 117 -18.84 -17.64 -6.31
CA TYR A 117 -19.87 -18.14 -5.39
C TYR A 117 -19.19 -18.99 -4.31
N ARG A 118 -19.62 -18.87 -3.05
CA ARG A 118 -18.92 -19.31 -1.82
C ARG A 118 -18.68 -20.83 -1.66
N GLY A 119 -18.41 -21.59 -2.74
CA GLY A 119 -18.22 -23.04 -2.65
C GLY A 119 -17.57 -23.78 -3.83
N THR A 120 -16.99 -23.11 -4.84
CA THR A 120 -16.52 -23.83 -6.05
C THR A 120 -15.06 -23.60 -6.47
N LEU A 121 -14.18 -23.17 -5.57
CA LEU A 121 -12.73 -23.16 -5.83
C LEU A 121 -12.01 -23.96 -4.74
N THR A 122 -11.87 -25.26 -4.99
CA THR A 122 -10.97 -26.20 -4.31
C THR A 122 -9.64 -26.24 -5.04
#